data_AF-A0A923TAJ0-F1
#
_entry.id   AF-A0A923TAJ0-F1
#
_cell.length_a   1.000
_cell.length_b   1.000
_cell.length_c   1.000
_cell.angle_alpha   90.00
_cell.angle_beta   90.00
_cell.angle_gamma   90.00
#
_symmetry.space_group_name_H-M   'P 1'
#
loop_
_entity.id
_entity.type
_entity.pdbx_description
1 polymer ?
#
loop_
_entity_poly.entity_id
_entity_poly.type
_entity_poly.pdbx_seq_one_letter_code
_entity_poly.pdbx_strand_id
1 'polypeptide(L)'
;MKYLGEIARLQIQRGGLTIGSGPTRYFDPAALLVVDEMFLTTGGACAPAADDSCLLDVHHAAHPFTRSRCENTLCFGFSRHYDALRARFGESFTFGCAAENIIIDGPAPRITQADVAAGLIIETADGPAPLSNVVVAAPCMPSSKFALREPAASTEAIKSAMQFMDHGIRGFYCNFTGPKAVTICRGAKVYASV
;
A
#
# COMPACT_ATOMS: atom_id res chain seq x y z
N MET A 1 -1.41 17.89 14.19
CA MET A 1 -1.95 16.81 13.33
C MET A 1 -2.83 17.44 12.26
N LYS A 2 -2.69 17.02 10.99
CA LYS A 2 -3.49 17.50 9.85
C LYS A 2 -4.38 16.36 9.35
N TYR A 3 -5.69 16.59 9.24
CA TYR A 3 -6.60 15.56 8.72
C TYR A 3 -6.29 15.23 7.26
N LEU A 4 -6.19 13.94 6.94
CA LEU A 4 -5.91 13.44 5.60
C LEU A 4 -7.11 12.75 4.95
N GLY A 5 -8.01 12.16 5.75
CA GLY A 5 -9.15 11.41 5.23
C GLY A 5 -9.54 10.24 6.12
N GLU A 6 -10.30 9.31 5.54
CA GLU A 6 -10.73 8.06 6.18
C GLU A 6 -10.20 6.85 5.41
N ILE A 7 -10.05 5.71 6.08
CA ILE A 7 -9.68 4.46 5.42
C ILE A 7 -10.83 4.01 4.52
N ALA A 8 -10.63 4.08 3.21
CA ALA A 8 -11.61 3.61 2.22
C ALA A 8 -11.48 2.12 1.92
N ARG A 9 -10.27 1.56 2.05
CA ARG A 9 -10.03 0.12 1.86
C ARG A 9 -8.85 -0.36 2.69
N LEU A 10 -9.01 -1.57 3.22
CA LEU A 10 -7.95 -2.40 3.75
C LEU A 10 -7.77 -3.64 2.88
N GLN A 11 -6.53 -4.09 2.72
CA GLN A 11 -6.23 -5.34 2.04
C GLN A 11 -4.90 -5.93 2.54
N ILE A 12 -4.81 -7.26 2.49
CA ILE A 12 -3.58 -8.00 2.76
C ILE A 12 -3.05 -8.64 1.49
N GLN A 13 -1.74 -8.66 1.35
CA GLN A 13 -1.05 -9.34 0.27
C GLN A 13 -0.64 -10.75 0.74
N ARG A 14 -1.31 -11.79 0.24
CA ARG A 14 -1.11 -13.18 0.71
C ARG A 14 0.14 -13.87 0.13
N GLY A 15 0.82 -13.22 -0.80
CA GLY A 15 1.94 -13.80 -1.54
C GLY A 15 2.66 -12.80 -2.43
N GLY A 16 3.68 -13.25 -3.16
CA GLY A 16 4.40 -12.38 -4.09
C GLY A 16 3.52 -11.98 -5.28
N LEU A 17 3.51 -10.69 -5.63
CA LEU A 17 2.78 -10.18 -6.79
C LEU A 17 3.61 -10.20 -8.08
N THR A 18 4.91 -10.44 -8.00
CA THR A 18 5.75 -10.64 -9.19
C THR A 18 5.94 -12.13 -9.42
N ILE A 19 5.32 -12.63 -10.49
CA ILE A 19 5.32 -14.03 -10.88
C ILE A 19 6.35 -14.26 -12.00
N GLY A 20 7.00 -15.42 -12.00
CA GLY A 20 8.01 -15.80 -13.01
C GLY A 20 9.45 -15.44 -12.63
N SER A 21 10.37 -15.55 -13.60
CA SER A 21 11.81 -15.37 -13.39
C SER A 21 12.46 -14.57 -14.52
N GLY A 22 13.53 -13.83 -14.20
CA GLY A 22 14.26 -13.02 -15.17
C GLY A 22 13.36 -12.06 -15.98
N PRO A 23 13.48 -12.05 -17.33
CA PRO A 23 12.76 -11.11 -18.19
C PRO A 23 11.27 -11.43 -18.39
N THR A 24 10.83 -12.64 -18.03
CA THR A 24 9.42 -13.06 -18.16
C THR A 24 8.57 -12.74 -16.93
N ARG A 25 9.16 -12.02 -15.96
CA ARG A 25 8.44 -11.59 -14.75
C ARG A 25 7.28 -10.65 -15.11
N TYR A 26 6.12 -10.93 -14.54
CA TYR A 26 4.94 -10.07 -14.67
C TYR A 26 4.30 -9.82 -13.30
N PHE A 27 3.53 -8.75 -13.20
CA PHE A 27 2.79 -8.41 -12.00
C PHE A 27 1.36 -8.96 -12.06
N ASP A 28 0.94 -9.63 -11.00
CA ASP A 28 -0.40 -10.21 -10.84
C ASP A 28 -0.98 -9.80 -9.48
N PRO A 29 -2.07 -9.00 -9.44
CA PRO A 29 -2.72 -8.58 -8.20
C PRO A 29 -3.57 -9.66 -7.52
N ALA A 30 -3.71 -10.88 -8.09
CA ALA A 30 -4.62 -11.91 -7.58
C ALA A 30 -4.36 -12.34 -6.11
N ALA A 31 -3.14 -12.16 -5.59
CA ALA A 31 -2.82 -12.48 -4.20
C ALA A 31 -3.35 -11.43 -3.20
N LEU A 32 -3.81 -10.27 -3.66
CA LEU A 32 -4.42 -9.24 -2.82
C LEU A 32 -5.82 -9.69 -2.37
N LEU A 33 -6.10 -9.55 -1.07
CA LEU A 33 -7.38 -9.85 -0.48
C LEU A 33 -7.89 -8.63 0.29
N VAL A 34 -9.04 -8.11 -0.12
CA VAL A 34 -9.73 -7.04 0.60
C VAL A 34 -10.28 -7.58 1.91
N VAL A 35 -10.13 -6.81 2.98
CA VAL A 35 -10.60 -7.12 4.33
C VAL A 35 -11.30 -5.91 4.93
N ASP A 36 -12.21 -6.13 5.88
CA ASP A 36 -12.92 -5.04 6.57
C ASP A 36 -12.12 -4.48 7.76
N GLU A 37 -11.26 -5.31 8.35
CA GLU A 37 -10.39 -4.98 9.46
C GLU A 37 -8.99 -5.58 9.30
N MET A 38 -8.02 -4.95 9.93
CA MET A 38 -6.60 -5.33 9.88
C MET A 38 -5.96 -5.11 11.25
N PHE A 39 -5.23 -6.11 11.71
CA PHE A 39 -4.41 -6.04 12.90
C PHE A 39 -3.01 -5.54 12.52
N LEU A 40 -2.63 -4.40 13.06
CA LEU A 40 -1.28 -3.87 12.94
C LEU A 40 -0.43 -4.33 14.11
N THR A 41 0.73 -4.91 13.80
CA THR A 41 1.76 -5.28 14.77
C THR A 41 3.09 -4.67 14.35
N THR A 42 4.08 -4.65 15.24
CA THR A 42 5.44 -4.24 14.89
C THR A 42 6.08 -5.18 13.87
N GLY A 43 5.57 -6.41 13.73
CA GLY A 43 5.97 -7.37 12.70
C GLY A 43 5.34 -7.12 11.32
N GLY A 44 4.28 -6.31 11.23
CA GLY A 44 3.51 -6.03 10.01
C GLY A 44 2.01 -6.21 10.19
N ALA A 45 1.27 -6.23 9.08
CA ALA A 45 -0.17 -6.44 9.06
C ALA A 45 -0.56 -7.93 9.10
N CYS A 46 -1.68 -8.23 9.75
CA CYS A 46 -2.45 -9.44 9.51
C CYS A 46 -3.96 -9.14 9.54
N ALA A 47 -4.79 -10.06 9.08
CA ALA A 47 -6.24 -9.92 9.10
C ALA A 47 -6.89 -11.23 9.58
N PRO A 48 -8.07 -11.18 10.21
CA PRO A 48 -8.78 -12.39 10.61
C PRO A 48 -9.11 -13.27 9.41
N ALA A 49 -8.98 -14.58 9.61
CA ALA A 49 -9.44 -15.61 8.69
C ALA A 49 -10.80 -16.18 9.15
N ALA A 50 -11.43 -17.00 8.30
CA ALA A 50 -12.71 -17.64 8.62
C ALA A 50 -12.61 -18.74 9.70
N ASP A 51 -11.40 -19.24 9.98
CA ASP A 51 -11.12 -20.32 10.93
C ASP A 51 -10.46 -19.80 12.23
N ASP A 52 -10.71 -18.55 12.58
CA ASP A 52 -10.11 -17.83 13.73
C ASP A 52 -8.57 -17.70 13.68
N SER A 53 -7.93 -18.10 12.57
CA SER A 53 -6.50 -17.84 12.33
C SER A 53 -6.25 -16.40 11.86
N CYS A 54 -4.99 -15.94 11.85
CA CYS A 54 -4.61 -14.67 11.22
C CYS A 54 -3.95 -14.92 9.86
N LEU A 55 -4.49 -14.32 8.81
CA LEU A 55 -3.85 -14.21 7.51
C LEU A 55 -2.76 -13.13 7.58
N LEU A 56 -1.50 -13.56 7.58
CA LEU A 56 -0.35 -12.66 7.58
C LEU A 56 -0.20 -12.01 6.20
N ASP A 57 0.07 -10.71 6.17
CA ASP A 57 0.60 -10.07 4.96
C ASP A 57 1.98 -10.67 4.64
N VAL A 58 2.33 -10.81 3.37
CA VAL A 58 3.61 -11.39 2.94
C VAL A 58 4.80 -10.57 3.44
N HIS A 59 4.63 -9.28 3.74
CA HIS A 59 5.67 -8.44 4.32
C HIS A 59 5.77 -8.57 5.85
N HIS A 60 4.85 -9.29 6.49
CA HIS A 60 4.89 -9.59 7.92
C HIS A 60 6.14 -10.44 8.24
N ALA A 61 6.84 -10.13 9.33
CA ALA A 61 8.09 -10.77 9.73
C ALA A 61 7.96 -12.29 9.93
N ALA A 62 6.80 -12.74 10.43
CA ALA A 62 6.50 -14.16 10.65
C ALA A 62 5.95 -14.89 9.40
N HIS A 63 5.75 -14.21 8.27
CA HIS A 63 5.20 -14.86 7.08
C HIS A 63 6.25 -15.82 6.48
N PRO A 64 5.93 -17.10 6.22
CA PRO A 64 6.91 -18.12 5.81
C PRO A 64 7.60 -17.82 4.48
N PHE A 65 6.95 -17.05 3.61
CA PHE A 65 7.50 -16.61 2.31
C PHE A 65 7.93 -15.13 2.30
N THR A 66 8.10 -14.50 3.47
CA THR A 66 8.50 -13.10 3.53
C THR A 66 9.85 -12.88 2.87
N ARG A 67 9.95 -11.79 2.12
CA ARG A 67 11.23 -11.23 1.63
C ARG A 67 11.53 -9.90 2.30
N SER A 68 10.66 -9.46 3.21
CA SER A 68 10.80 -8.22 3.95
C SER A 68 11.99 -8.31 4.90
N ARG A 69 12.72 -7.20 5.05
CA ARG A 69 13.74 -7.01 6.08
C ARG A 69 13.20 -6.22 7.28
N CYS A 70 11.87 -6.17 7.42
CA CYS A 70 11.14 -5.39 8.42
C CYS A 70 11.25 -3.86 8.29
N GLU A 71 11.81 -3.36 7.18
CA GLU A 71 11.97 -1.92 6.94
C GLU A 71 10.71 -1.29 6.33
N ASN A 72 9.91 -2.06 5.57
CA ASN A 72 8.74 -1.58 4.83
C ASN A 72 7.57 -2.57 4.98
N THR A 73 7.10 -2.74 6.22
CA THR A 73 6.12 -3.79 6.56
C THR A 73 4.69 -3.46 6.15
N LEU A 74 4.42 -2.20 5.81
CA LEU A 74 3.12 -1.71 5.37
C LEU A 74 3.28 -0.79 4.17
N CYS A 75 2.24 -0.72 3.34
CA CYS A 75 2.10 0.27 2.30
C CYS A 75 0.76 1.01 2.41
N PHE A 76 0.74 2.32 2.19
CA PHE A 76 -0.49 3.09 2.08
C PHE A 76 -0.50 3.99 0.84
N GLY A 77 -1.71 4.35 0.40
CA GLY A 77 -1.93 5.25 -0.73
C GLY A 77 -3.21 6.08 -0.54
N PHE A 78 -3.55 6.87 -1.56
CA PHE A 78 -4.70 7.77 -1.53
C PHE A 78 -5.63 7.53 -2.70
N SER A 79 -6.94 7.54 -2.43
CA SER A 79 -7.96 7.32 -3.45
C SER A 79 -7.84 8.30 -4.63
N ARG A 80 -7.60 9.58 -4.32
CA ARG A 80 -7.48 10.66 -5.31
C ARG A 80 -6.29 10.49 -6.24
N HIS A 81 -5.28 9.71 -5.87
CA HIS A 81 -4.15 9.43 -6.75
C HIS A 81 -4.56 8.48 -7.88
N TYR A 82 -5.62 7.67 -7.69
CA TYR A 82 -6.17 6.83 -8.75
C TYR A 82 -6.77 7.65 -9.90
N ASP A 83 -7.23 8.87 -9.65
CA ASP A 83 -7.73 9.75 -10.73
C ASP A 83 -6.59 10.09 -11.70
N ALA A 84 -5.41 10.43 -11.18
CA ALA A 84 -4.21 10.67 -11.99
C ALA A 84 -3.68 9.39 -12.65
N LEU A 85 -3.68 8.27 -11.93
CA LEU A 85 -3.25 6.98 -12.47
C LEU A 85 -4.15 6.52 -13.62
N ARG A 86 -5.48 6.65 -13.49
CA ARG A 86 -6.43 6.31 -14.55
C ARG A 86 -6.37 7.27 -15.72
N ALA A 87 -6.16 8.57 -15.47
CA ALA A 87 -5.93 9.53 -16.54
C ALA A 87 -4.69 9.16 -17.39
N ARG A 88 -3.65 8.57 -16.77
CA ARG A 88 -2.42 8.17 -17.46
C ARG A 88 -2.48 6.77 -18.09
N PHE A 89 -3.06 5.80 -17.39
CA PHE A 89 -2.97 4.36 -17.70
C PHE A 89 -4.32 3.73 -18.07
N GLY A 90 -5.41 4.49 -18.01
CA GLY A 90 -6.77 4.05 -18.31
C GLY A 90 -7.51 3.44 -17.11
N GLU A 91 -8.83 3.27 -17.27
CA GLU A 91 -9.76 2.79 -16.24
C GLU A 91 -9.44 1.39 -15.69
N SER A 92 -8.68 0.59 -16.44
CA SER A 92 -8.19 -0.70 -15.98
C SER A 92 -7.19 -0.62 -14.82
N PHE A 93 -6.67 0.57 -14.49
CA PHE A 93 -5.92 0.78 -13.26
C PHE A 93 -6.89 0.86 -12.07
N THR A 94 -7.34 -0.31 -11.62
CA THR A 94 -8.41 -0.48 -10.64
C THR A 94 -7.96 -0.14 -9.23
N PHE A 95 -8.88 0.33 -8.40
CA PHE A 95 -8.62 0.68 -7.00
C PHE A 95 -7.93 -0.47 -6.23
N GLY A 96 -6.81 -0.19 -5.56
CA GLY A 96 -6.00 -1.14 -4.77
C GLY A 96 -5.04 -2.02 -5.55
N CYS A 97 -4.98 -1.92 -6.89
CA CYS A 97 -4.06 -2.74 -7.68
C CYS A 97 -2.58 -2.34 -7.51
N ALA A 98 -2.31 -1.17 -6.91
CA ALA A 98 -0.95 -0.77 -6.57
C ALA A 98 -0.40 -1.50 -5.33
N ALA A 99 -1.16 -2.43 -4.74
CA ALA A 99 -0.76 -3.27 -3.61
C ALA A 99 -0.50 -2.51 -2.31
N GLU A 100 -1.29 -1.47 -2.06
CA GLU A 100 -1.35 -0.80 -0.77
C GLU A 100 -2.06 -1.71 0.24
N ASN A 101 -1.64 -1.69 1.51
CA ASN A 101 -2.42 -2.28 2.59
C ASN A 101 -3.59 -1.39 2.99
N ILE A 102 -3.37 -0.07 2.95
CA ILE A 102 -4.31 0.95 3.42
C ILE A 102 -4.52 1.98 2.31
N ILE A 103 -5.77 2.21 1.91
CA ILE A 103 -6.11 3.30 0.99
C ILE A 103 -6.96 4.32 1.72
N ILE A 104 -6.48 5.57 1.72
CA ILE A 104 -7.11 6.69 2.42
C ILE A 104 -7.90 7.51 1.40
N ASP A 105 -9.18 7.76 1.67
CA ASP A 105 -9.99 8.70 0.90
C ASP A 105 -10.10 10.03 1.63
N GLY A 106 -9.68 11.08 0.93
CA GLY A 106 -9.45 12.39 1.50
C GLY A 106 -9.78 13.53 0.54
N PRO A 107 -9.90 14.76 1.06
CA PRO A 107 -10.28 15.91 0.25
C PRO A 107 -9.12 16.45 -0.60
N ALA A 108 -7.86 16.17 -0.22
CA ALA A 108 -6.70 16.69 -0.94
C ALA A 108 -6.52 15.94 -2.28
N PRO A 109 -6.41 16.65 -3.42
CA PRO A 109 -6.24 16.01 -4.72
C PRO A 109 -4.86 15.36 -4.87
N ARG A 110 -3.87 15.83 -4.10
CA ARG A 110 -2.52 15.29 -4.07
C ARG A 110 -1.95 15.35 -2.66
N ILE A 111 -1.26 14.27 -2.30
CA ILE A 111 -0.45 14.14 -1.09
C ILE A 111 0.97 13.84 -1.56
N THR A 112 1.95 14.55 -1.00
CA THR A 112 3.36 14.42 -1.32
C THR A 112 4.12 13.79 -0.16
N GLN A 113 5.36 13.36 -0.38
CA GLN A 113 6.24 12.90 0.69
C GLN A 113 6.36 13.92 1.84
N ALA A 114 6.39 15.22 1.54
CA ALA A 114 6.50 16.26 2.56
C ALA A 114 5.27 16.32 3.47
N ASP A 115 4.08 16.04 2.95
CA ASP A 115 2.83 16.04 3.73
C ASP A 115 2.78 14.92 4.78
N VAL A 116 3.52 13.83 4.56
CA VAL A 116 3.46 12.60 5.37
C VAL A 116 4.81 12.19 5.96
N ALA A 117 5.85 13.02 5.79
CA ALA A 117 7.22 12.69 6.22
C ALA A 117 7.33 12.41 7.72
N ALA A 118 6.54 13.10 8.53
CA ALA A 118 6.49 12.91 9.99
C ALA A 118 5.74 11.63 10.41
N GLY A 119 5.10 10.92 9.48
CA GLY A 119 4.26 9.76 9.77
C GLY A 119 2.76 10.06 9.73
N LEU A 120 1.98 9.03 10.02
CA LEU A 120 0.52 9.08 10.13
C LEU A 120 0.07 8.66 11.52
N ILE A 121 -1.11 9.09 11.90
CA ILE A 121 -1.86 8.57 13.05
C ILE A 121 -3.24 8.15 12.55
N ILE A 122 -3.61 6.90 12.79
CA ILE A 122 -4.95 6.39 12.53
C ILE A 122 -5.70 6.36 13.87
N GLU A 123 -6.90 6.94 13.92
CA GLU A 123 -7.79 6.84 15.07
C GLU A 123 -8.46 5.46 15.10
N THR A 124 -8.36 4.77 16.23
CA THR A 124 -8.97 3.46 16.44
C THR A 124 -9.67 3.39 17.79
N ALA A 125 -10.51 2.38 18.00
CA ALA A 125 -11.16 2.12 19.29
C ALA A 125 -10.15 1.72 20.39
N ASP A 126 -9.03 1.08 20.03
CA ASP A 126 -8.03 0.57 20.99
C ASP A 126 -6.95 1.61 21.35
N GLY A 127 -7.01 2.78 20.70
CA GLY A 127 -6.05 3.89 20.80
C GLY A 127 -5.47 4.33 19.44
N PRO A 128 -4.64 5.38 19.41
CA PRO A 128 -4.02 5.81 18.17
C PRO A 128 -3.07 4.74 17.62
N ALA A 129 -3.10 4.52 16.31
CA ALA A 129 -2.16 3.65 15.61
C ALA A 129 -1.14 4.52 14.85
N PRO A 130 0.07 4.77 15.42
CA PRO A 130 1.09 5.56 14.77
C PRO A 130 1.80 4.74 13.67
N LEU A 131 1.96 5.36 12.51
CA LEU A 131 2.77 4.88 11.41
C LEU A 131 3.94 5.84 11.19
N SER A 132 5.16 5.33 11.10
CA SER A 132 6.37 6.14 10.92
C SER A 132 7.28 5.56 9.84
N ASN A 133 8.46 6.17 9.66
CA ASN A 133 9.43 5.81 8.62
C ASN A 133 8.82 5.84 7.21
N VAL A 134 8.03 6.89 6.96
CA VAL A 134 7.31 7.01 5.68
C VAL A 134 8.31 7.28 4.57
N VAL A 135 8.32 6.43 3.56
CA VAL A 135 9.15 6.57 2.36
C VAL A 135 8.33 6.36 1.11
N VAL A 136 8.68 7.04 0.02
CA VAL A 136 8.03 6.84 -1.27
C VAL A 136 8.17 5.38 -1.71
N ALA A 137 7.06 4.76 -2.07
CA ALA A 137 7.11 3.42 -2.61
C ALA A 137 7.52 3.47 -4.09
N ALA A 138 8.82 3.35 -4.33
CA ALA A 138 9.39 3.44 -5.67
C ALA A 138 8.75 2.40 -6.61
N PRO A 139 8.28 2.81 -7.81
CA PRO A 139 7.72 1.88 -8.78
C PRO A 139 8.81 0.95 -9.33
N CYS A 140 8.40 -0.23 -9.78
CA CYS A 140 9.30 -1.23 -10.35
C CYS A 140 8.88 -1.63 -11.76
N MET A 141 9.75 -2.32 -12.49
CA MET A 141 9.47 -2.72 -13.87
C MET A 141 8.19 -3.57 -14.02
N PRO A 142 7.96 -4.64 -13.21
CA PRO A 142 6.75 -5.45 -13.35
C PRO A 142 5.46 -4.66 -13.15
N SER A 143 5.37 -3.82 -12.11
CA SER A 143 4.18 -3.01 -11.86
C SER A 143 3.96 -1.94 -12.94
N SER A 144 5.05 -1.40 -13.51
CA SER A 144 4.98 -0.43 -14.61
C SER A 144 4.49 -1.05 -15.91
N LYS A 145 4.95 -2.26 -16.25
CA LYS A 145 4.41 -3.02 -17.39
C LYS A 145 2.94 -3.37 -17.20
N PHE A 146 2.55 -3.74 -15.99
CA PHE A 146 1.15 -3.97 -15.64
C PHE A 146 0.30 -2.72 -15.81
N ALA A 147 0.78 -1.56 -15.34
CA ALA A 147 0.10 -0.28 -15.53
C ALA A 147 -0.09 0.06 -17.02
N LEU A 148 0.94 -0.15 -17.84
CA LEU A 148 0.89 0.08 -19.28
C LEU A 148 0.00 -0.93 -20.04
N ARG A 149 -0.30 -2.08 -19.43
CA ARG A 149 -1.03 -3.22 -20.05
C ARG A 149 -0.41 -3.72 -21.35
N GLU A 150 0.90 -3.52 -21.49
CA GLU A 150 1.64 -3.88 -22.69
C GLU A 150 2.87 -4.69 -22.30
N PRO A 151 2.83 -6.03 -22.42
CA PRO A 151 3.97 -6.89 -22.06
C PRO A 151 5.25 -6.57 -22.84
N ALA A 152 5.09 -6.08 -24.08
CA ALA A 152 6.15 -5.68 -25.00
C ALA A 152 6.49 -4.18 -24.97
N ALA A 153 6.05 -3.45 -23.94
CA ALA A 153 6.33 -2.01 -23.80
C ALA A 153 7.83 -1.72 -23.93
N SER A 154 8.16 -0.64 -24.64
CA SER A 154 9.54 -0.21 -24.81
C SER A 154 10.17 0.23 -23.48
N THR A 155 11.50 0.24 -23.42
CA THR A 155 12.25 0.72 -22.24
C THR A 155 11.88 2.17 -21.89
N GLU A 156 11.67 3.02 -22.89
CA GLU A 156 11.29 4.42 -22.74
C GLU A 156 9.88 4.56 -22.15
N ALA A 157 8.93 3.75 -22.64
CA ALA A 157 7.56 3.72 -22.10
C ALA A 157 7.55 3.27 -20.63
N ILE A 158 8.30 2.21 -20.31
CA ILE A 158 8.44 1.71 -18.93
C ILE A 158 9.07 2.78 -18.04
N LYS A 159 10.16 3.43 -18.49
CA LYS A 159 10.81 4.49 -17.74
C LYS A 159 9.88 5.68 -17.50
N SER A 160 9.11 6.09 -18.51
CA SER A 160 8.10 7.15 -18.38
C SER A 160 7.03 6.79 -17.36
N ALA A 161 6.53 5.54 -17.37
CA ALA A 161 5.56 5.06 -16.41
C ALA A 161 6.12 5.03 -14.97
N MET A 162 7.36 4.57 -14.80
CA MET A 162 8.05 4.60 -13.50
C MET A 162 8.20 6.03 -12.98
N GLN A 163 8.69 6.96 -13.81
CA GLN A 163 8.84 8.37 -13.40
C GLN A 163 7.49 9.01 -13.02
N PHE A 164 6.42 8.67 -13.73
CA PHE A 164 5.09 9.16 -13.40
C PHE A 164 4.58 8.62 -12.05
N MET A 165 4.73 7.32 -11.80
CA MET A 165 4.26 6.67 -10.57
C MET A 165 5.11 7.01 -9.33
N ASP A 166 6.27 7.61 -9.51
CA ASP A 166 7.15 8.05 -8.43
C ASP A 166 6.56 9.25 -7.65
N HIS A 167 7.32 9.79 -6.71
CA HIS A 167 6.96 10.96 -5.91
C HIS A 167 5.64 10.78 -5.14
N GLY A 168 5.39 9.54 -4.70
CA GLY A 168 4.27 9.17 -3.86
C GLY A 168 2.96 8.87 -4.58
N ILE A 169 2.89 8.95 -5.93
CA ILE A 169 1.64 8.61 -6.66
C ILE A 169 1.26 7.14 -6.46
N ARG A 170 2.24 6.23 -6.52
CA ARG A 170 2.02 4.80 -6.26
C ARG A 170 1.70 4.50 -4.80
N GLY A 171 1.99 5.44 -3.89
CA GLY A 171 1.87 5.27 -2.45
C GLY A 171 3.22 5.33 -1.73
N PHE A 172 3.18 4.93 -0.47
CA PHE A 172 4.27 5.08 0.49
C PHE A 172 4.42 3.79 1.29
N TYR A 173 5.65 3.45 1.66
CA TYR A 173 5.91 2.45 2.69
C TYR A 173 5.99 3.11 4.06
N CYS A 174 5.69 2.34 5.10
CA CYS A 174 5.84 2.76 6.49
C CYS A 174 5.95 1.54 7.42
N ASN A 175 6.13 1.81 8.71
CA ASN A 175 6.03 0.82 9.77
C ASN A 175 5.00 1.25 10.80
N PHE A 176 4.31 0.28 11.39
CA PHE A 176 3.58 0.49 12.62
C PHE A 176 4.54 0.51 13.81
N THR A 177 4.46 1.55 14.65
CA THR A 177 5.36 1.78 15.79
C THR A 177 4.64 1.91 17.12
N GLY A 178 3.37 1.51 17.18
CA GLY A 178 2.62 1.49 18.43
C GLY A 178 3.17 0.46 19.42
N PRO A 179 3.00 0.70 20.73
CA PRO A 179 3.55 -0.15 21.79
C PRO A 179 2.81 -1.49 21.94
N LYS A 180 1.62 -1.61 21.38
CA LYS A 180 0.79 -2.81 21.36
C LYS A 180 0.14 -2.95 19.99
N ALA A 181 -0.26 -4.18 19.65
CA ALA A 181 -1.07 -4.41 18.46
C ALA A 181 -2.39 -3.63 18.53
N VAL A 182 -2.91 -3.24 17.38
CA VAL A 182 -4.12 -2.43 17.25
C VAL A 182 -4.91 -2.86 16.02
N THR A 183 -6.23 -2.84 16.14
CA THR A 183 -7.13 -3.10 15.02
C THR A 183 -7.47 -1.79 14.33
N ILE A 184 -7.28 -1.74 13.01
CA ILE A 184 -7.80 -0.67 12.16
C ILE A 184 -8.95 -1.21 11.31
N CYS A 185 -9.96 -0.37 11.08
CA CYS A 185 -11.13 -0.73 10.28
C CYS A 185 -11.33 0.27 9.15
N ARG A 186 -12.08 -0.12 8.13
CA ARG A 186 -12.61 0.85 7.15
C ARG A 186 -13.38 1.97 7.86
N GLY A 187 -13.21 3.20 7.40
CA GLY A 187 -13.82 4.41 7.97
C GLY A 187 -13.02 5.05 9.11
N ALA A 188 -11.93 4.41 9.58
CA ALA A 188 -11.05 5.03 10.57
C ALA A 188 -10.43 6.32 10.02
N LYS A 189 -10.40 7.37 10.85
CA LYS A 189 -9.84 8.67 10.47
C LYS A 189 -8.32 8.62 10.50
N VAL A 190 -7.71 9.29 9.52
CA VAL A 190 -6.26 9.33 9.35
C VAL A 190 -5.76 10.76 9.32
N TYR A 191 -4.66 11.01 10.03
CA TYR A 191 -4.02 12.30 10.16
C TYR A 191 -2.53 12.19 9.86
N ALA A 192 -1.95 13.25 9.30
CA ALA A 192 -0.50 13.41 9.29
C ALA A 192 -0.02 13.82 10.69
N SER A 193 1.06 13.17 11.14
CA SER A 193 1.84 13.58 12.29
C SER A 193 2.46 14.96 12.06
N VAL A 194 2.78 15.68 13.14
CA VAL A 194 3.45 16.99 13.12
C VAL A 194 4.77 16.92 13.85
#